data_AF-A0A3M8LET5-F1
#
_entry.id   AF-A0A3M8LET5-F1
#
_cell.length_a   1.000
_cell.length_b   1.000
_cell.length_c   1.000
_cell.angle_alpha   90.00
_cell.angle_beta   90.00
_cell.angle_gamma   90.00
#
_symmetry.space_group_name_H-M   'P 1'
#
loop_
_entity.id
_entity.type
_entity.pdbx_description
1 polymer ?
#
loop_
_entity_poly.entity_id
_entity_poly.type
_entity_poly.pdbx_seq_one_letter_code
_entity_poly.pdbx_strand_id
1 'polypeptide(L)' 'MARLNVHVPDELAKRARERGLNVSALTQEAIRSELERHAVDAWLDDLPRHTPRISHEAALDALHAARDEFGESATHG' A
#
# COMPACT_ATOMS: atom_id res chain seq x y z
N MET A 1 -22.86 -4.81 6.72
CA MET A 1 -22.52 -3.90 5.60
C MET A 1 -23.04 -2.51 5.93
N ALA A 2 -22.24 -1.46 5.70
CA ALA A 2 -22.73 -0.09 5.78
C ALA A 2 -23.68 0.21 4.61
N ARG A 3 -24.70 1.04 4.85
CA ARG A 3 -25.63 1.49 3.80
C ARG A 3 -25.08 2.75 3.15
N LEU A 4 -24.91 2.73 1.83
CA LEU A 4 -24.48 3.87 1.02
C LEU A 4 -25.60 4.25 0.04
N ASN A 5 -25.94 5.53 -0.04
CA ASN A 5 -26.84 6.04 -1.09
C ASN A 5 -25.98 6.58 -2.24
N VAL A 6 -26.26 6.13 -3.46
CA VAL A 6 -25.53 6.55 -4.67
C VAL A 6 -26.48 7.32 -5.58
N HIS A 7 -26.09 8.53 -5.95
CA HIS A 7 -26.85 9.37 -6.88
C HIS A 7 -26.33 9.18 -8.30
N VAL A 8 -27.24 8.91 -9.23
CA VAL A 8 -26.95 8.74 -10.65
C VAL A 8 -28.00 9.47 -11.48
N PRO A 9 -27.71 9.87 -12.72
CA PRO A 9 -28.70 10.44 -13.62
C PRO A 9 -29.90 9.50 -13.84
N ASP A 10 -31.10 10.06 -13.95
CA ASP A 10 -32.35 9.29 -14.05
C ASP A 10 -32.36 8.32 -15.24
N GLU A 11 -31.85 8.77 -16.40
CA GLU A 11 -31.73 7.92 -17.60
C GLU A 11 -30.80 6.72 -17.37
N LEU A 12 -29.74 6.90 -16.58
CA LEU A 12 -28.83 5.82 -16.24
C LEU A 12 -29.50 4.83 -15.28
N ALA A 13 -30.19 5.33 -14.26
CA ALA A 13 -30.96 4.50 -13.34
C ALA A 13 -32.03 3.68 -14.07
N LYS A 14 -32.75 4.30 -15.01
CA LYS A 14 -33.75 3.63 -15.84
C LYS A 14 -33.13 2.50 -16.66
N ARG A 15 -32.07 2.79 -17.42
CA ARG A 15 -31.37 1.80 -18.25
C ARG A 15 -30.76 0.65 -17.46
N ALA A 16 -30.30 0.92 -16.24
CA ALA A 16 -29.77 -0.11 -15.34
C ALA A 16 -30.87 -1.03 -14.83
N ARG A 17 -32.03 -0.47 -14.45
CA ARG A 17 -33.21 -1.23 -14.02
C ARG A 17 -33.77 -2.09 -15.16
N GLU A 18 -33.91 -1.53 -16.36
CA GLU A 18 -34.39 -2.27 -17.55
C GLU A 18 -33.52 -3.49 -17.88
N ARG A 19 -32.22 -3.40 -17.58
CA ARG A 19 -31.24 -4.48 -17.79
C ARG A 19 -31.04 -5.38 -16.57
N GLY A 20 -31.76 -5.15 -15.47
CA GLY A 20 -31.62 -5.93 -14.24
C GLY A 20 -30.23 -5.84 -13.61
N LEU A 21 -29.51 -4.74 -13.79
CA LEU A 21 -28.15 -4.60 -13.27
C LEU A 21 -28.15 -4.53 -11.74
N ASN A 22 -27.26 -5.28 -11.11
CA ASN A 22 -27.02 -5.18 -9.69
C ASN A 22 -26.13 -3.97 -9.39
N VAL A 23 -26.76 -2.81 -9.19
CA VAL A 23 -26.08 -1.53 -8.93
C VAL A 23 -25.17 -1.61 -7.70
N SER A 24 -25.58 -2.34 -6.67
CA SER A 24 -24.77 -2.52 -5.46
C SER A 24 -23.47 -3.28 -5.75
N ALA A 25 -23.54 -4.37 -6.52
CA ALA A 25 -22.35 -5.13 -6.91
C ALA A 25 -21.41 -4.30 -7.80
N LEU A 26 -21.97 -3.59 -8.78
CA LEU A 26 -21.19 -2.69 -9.65
C LEU A 26 -20.52 -1.56 -8.85
N THR A 27 -21.22 -1.00 -7.88
CA THR A 27 -20.68 0.04 -7.01
C THR A 27 -19.55 -0.50 -6.13
N GLN A 28 -19.74 -1.67 -5.53
CA GLN A 28 -18.71 -2.32 -4.71
C GLN A 28 -17.44 -2.63 -5.51
N GLU A 29 -17.61 -3.12 -6.73
CA GLU A 29 -16.49 -3.42 -7.62
C GLU A 29 -15.74 -2.15 -8.03
N ALA A 30 -16.47 -1.10 -8.41
CA ALA A 30 -15.87 0.18 -8.75
C ALA A 30 -15.08 0.78 -7.56
N ILE A 31 -15.64 0.73 -6.35
CA ILE A 31 -14.96 1.19 -5.13
C ILE A 31 -13.69 0.38 -4.89
N ARG A 32 -13.75 -0.95 -5.00
CA ARG A 32 -12.58 -1.83 -4.79
C ARG A 32 -11.49 -1.55 -5.80
N SER A 33 -11.83 -1.48 -7.08
CA SER A 33 -10.88 -1.18 -8.15
C SER A 33 -10.24 0.19 -7.98
N GLU A 34 -10.99 1.19 -7.50
CA GLU A 34 -10.41 2.50 -7.17
C GLU A 34 -9.43 2.41 -6.00
N LEU A 35 -9.82 1.72 -4.91
CA LEU A 35 -8.93 1.54 -3.76
C LEU A 35 -7.66 0.78 -4.12
N GLU A 36 -7.74 -0.25 -4.96
CA GLU A 36 -6.57 -0.99 -5.46
C GLU A 36 -5.65 -0.11 -6.31
N ARG A 37 -6.22 0.79 -7.13
CA ARG A 37 -5.44 1.76 -7.90
C ARG A 37 -4.66 2.71 -7.00
N HIS A 38 -5.27 3.19 -5.93
CA HIS A 38 -4.62 4.09 -4.97
C HIS A 38 -3.80 3.37 -3.90
N ALA A 39 -3.82 2.03 -3.86
CA ALA A 39 -3.13 1.27 -2.82
C ALA A 39 -1.61 1.46 -2.87
N VAL A 40 -1.05 1.57 -4.08
CA VAL A 40 0.40 1.82 -4.26
C VAL A 40 0.76 3.23 -3.80
N ASP A 41 -0.03 4.23 -4.17
CA ASP A 41 0.21 5.62 -3.77
C ASP A 41 0.06 5.80 -2.25
N ALA A 42 -0.98 5.19 -1.67
CA ALA A 42 -1.19 5.17 -0.22
C ALA A 42 -0.05 4.47 0.52
N TRP A 43 0.46 3.35 -0.03
CA TRP A 43 1.64 2.69 0.52
C TRP A 43 2.89 3.58 0.41
N LEU A 44 3.10 4.27 -0.71
CA LEU A 44 4.21 5.21 -0.88
C LEU A 44 4.15 6.39 0.09
N ASP A 45 2.95 6.92 0.36
CA ASP A 45 2.76 8.01 1.31
C ASP A 45 2.95 7.58 2.78
N ASP A 46 2.70 6.30 3.09
CA ASP A 46 2.96 5.72 4.42
C ASP A 46 4.45 5.45 4.67
N LEU A 47 5.28 5.40 3.61
CA LEU A 47 6.72 5.24 3.78
C LEU A 47 7.30 6.47 4.51
N PRO A 48 8.11 6.26 5.57
CA PRO A 48 8.77 7.35 6.25
C PRO A 48 9.56 8.18 5.25
N ARG A 49 9.29 9.49 5.17
CA ARG A 49 10.00 10.43 4.30
C ARG A 49 11.41 10.74 4.82
N HIS A 50 12.19 9.73 5.21
CA HIS A 50 13.54 9.94 5.73
C HIS A 50 14.45 8.76 5.35
N THR A 51 15.31 9.01 4.37
CA THR A 51 16.61 8.35 4.34
C THR A 51 17.60 9.32 5.00
N PRO A 52 18.08 9.07 6.23
CA PRO A 52 19.33 9.71 6.64
C PRO A 52 20.38 9.33 5.59
N ARG A 53 21.08 10.32 5.03
CA ARG A 53 22.18 10.09 4.08
C ARG A 53 23.36 9.50 4.84
N ILE A 54 23.28 8.23 5.23
CA ILE A 54 24.43 7.47 5.68
C ILE A 54 25.30 7.25 4.45
N SER A 55 26.57 7.66 4.54
CA SER A 55 27.52 7.39 3.47
C SER A 55 27.71 5.89 3.34
N HIS A 56 27.99 5.42 2.12
CA HIS A 56 28.31 4.02 1.88
C HIS A 56 29.44 3.52 2.78
N GLU A 57 30.44 4.39 3.01
CA GLU A 57 31.57 4.15 3.90
C GLU A 57 31.13 3.90 5.35
N ALA A 58 30.29 4.77 5.92
CA ALA A 58 29.80 4.59 7.30
C ALA A 58 28.98 3.31 7.46
N ALA A 59 28.28 2.85 6.41
CA ALA A 59 27.58 1.57 6.43
C ALA A 59 28.56 0.38 6.38
N LEU A 60 29.61 0.45 5.57
CA LEU A 60 30.64 -0.59 5.49
C LEU A 60 31.44 -0.68 6.79
N ASP A 61 31.75 0.45 7.42
CA ASP A 61 32.47 0.47 8.70
C ASP A 61 31.64 -0.17 9.81
N ALA A 62 30.34 0.08 9.86
CA ALA A 62 29.44 -0.57 10.81
C ALA A 62 29.36 -2.10 10.59
N LEU A 63 29.33 -2.54 9.33
CA LEU A 63 29.33 -3.96 8.99
C LEU A 63 30.67 -4.64 9.35
N HIS A 64 31.79 -3.95 9.14
CA HIS A 64 33.10 -4.45 9.52
C HIS A 64 33.25 -4.54 11.04
N ALA A 65 32.85 -3.51 11.78
CA ALA A 65 32.86 -3.51 13.24
C ALA A 65 32.03 -4.67 13.81
N ALA A 66 30.83 -4.90 13.29
CA ALA A 66 30.00 -6.03 13.70
C ALA A 66 30.67 -7.37 13.38
N ARG A 67 31.25 -7.54 12.18
CA ARG A 67 31.97 -8.77 11.81
C ARG A 67 33.13 -9.06 12.75
N ASP A 68 33.87 -8.03 13.13
CA ASP A 68 35.05 -8.18 13.99
C ASP A 68 34.63 -8.55 15.42
N GLU A 69 33.55 -7.96 15.96
CA GLU A 69 32.95 -8.35 17.25
C GLU A 69 32.50 -9.82 17.29
N PHE A 70 31.86 -10.31 16.21
CA PHE A 70 31.48 -11.71 16.09
C PHE A 70 32.68 -12.66 15.89
N GLY A 71 33.74 -12.20 15.22
CA GLY A 71 34.97 -12.97 15.00
C GLY A 71 35.82 -13.11 16.26
N GLU A 72 35.90 -12.07 17.08
CA GLU A 72 36.59 -12.10 18.38
C GLU A 72 35.89 -13.03 19.38
N SER A 73 34.56 -13.07 19.33
CA SER A 73 33.72 -13.98 20.15
C SER A 73 33.90 -15.46 19.79
N ALA A 74 34.29 -15.79 18.55
CA ALA A 74 34.51 -17.17 18.09
C ALA A 74 35.91 -17.73 18.43
N THR A 75 36.85 -16.88 18.84
CA THR A 75 38.25 -17.27 19.09
C THR A 75 38.56 -17.50 20.58
N HIS A 76 37.64 -17.14 21.49
CA HIS A 76 37.76 -17.34 22.95
C HIS A 76 36.93 -18.52 23.49
N GLY A 77 36.57 -19.50 22.64
CA GLY A 77 35.82 -20.72 23.00
C GLY A 77 36.68 -21.96 23.08
#